data_AF-V4ZYT1-F1
#
_entry.id   AF-V4ZYT1-F1
#
_cell.length_a   1.000
_cell.length_b   1.000
_cell.length_c   1.000
_cell.angle_alpha   90.00
_cell.angle_beta   90.00
_cell.angle_gamma   90.00
#
_symmetry.space_group_name_H-M   'P 1'
#
loop_
_entity.id
_entity.type
_entity.pdbx_description
1 polymer ?
#
loop_
_entity_poly.entity_id
_entity_poly.type
_entity_poly.pdbx_seq_one_letter_code
_entity_poly.pdbx_strand_id
1 'polypeptide(L)'
;MIPDFAFDYQYADFRVYFEVMGFWTPEYVEKKLGQLASVEDVELIVAVDESLGVGEEIEAEDHRAIPYSSTVRVKDVVDVLREYEADLTAAAGDDIPAELRPDADVIELGDVAAEHGVATDVIDERTFPEHTRVGQWLIRPDVLTEIESELAVGDGFDEAEAIISEYGVTDAGAVLSAVGYRVAWDGLSGGTLEERSD
;
A
#
# COMPACT_ATOMS: atom_id res chain seq x y z
N MET A 1 8.70 29.06 -9.12
CA MET A 1 8.91 28.75 -7.69
C MET A 1 9.80 27.51 -7.62
N ILE A 2 10.65 27.35 -6.59
CA ILE A 2 11.44 26.11 -6.38
C ILE A 2 10.87 25.48 -5.11
N PRO A 3 10.23 24.30 -5.20
CA PRO A 3 9.66 23.63 -4.04
C PRO A 3 10.74 22.96 -3.20
N ASP A 4 10.49 22.82 -1.90
CA ASP A 4 11.39 22.12 -0.97
C ASP A 4 11.53 20.64 -1.30
N PHE A 5 10.43 19.98 -1.67
CA PHE A 5 10.38 18.55 -1.96
C PHE A 5 9.51 18.23 -3.19
N ALA A 6 9.67 17.01 -3.70
CA ALA A 6 8.80 16.42 -4.71
C ALA A 6 8.57 14.94 -4.38
N PHE A 7 7.34 14.47 -4.58
CA PHE A 7 6.93 13.09 -4.48
C PHE A 7 6.63 12.57 -5.88
N ASP A 8 7.38 11.56 -6.32
CA ASP A 8 7.17 10.86 -7.58
C ASP A 8 6.33 9.60 -7.33
N TYR A 9 5.23 9.46 -8.06
CA TYR A 9 4.48 8.20 -8.04
C TYR A 9 5.22 7.17 -8.88
N GLN A 10 5.48 6.00 -8.32
CA GLN A 10 6.36 5.02 -8.97
C GLN A 10 5.71 4.30 -10.18
N TYR A 11 4.38 4.33 -10.30
CA TYR A 11 3.63 3.59 -11.31
C TYR A 11 3.06 4.45 -12.44
N ALA A 12 3.25 5.77 -12.41
CA ALA A 12 2.84 6.68 -13.48
C ALA A 12 3.73 7.93 -13.50
N ASP A 13 3.72 8.68 -14.61
CA ASP A 13 4.38 9.98 -14.70
C ASP A 13 3.54 11.05 -13.97
N PHE A 14 3.50 10.95 -12.64
CA PHE A 14 2.74 11.82 -11.76
C PHE A 14 3.63 12.30 -10.60
N ARG A 15 3.69 13.62 -10.42
CA ARG A 15 4.54 14.26 -9.42
C ARG A 15 3.76 15.30 -8.63
N VAL A 16 3.88 15.21 -7.31
CA VAL A 16 3.35 16.22 -6.37
C VAL A 16 4.50 16.99 -5.75
N TYR A 17 4.48 18.30 -5.87
CA TYR A 17 5.43 19.18 -5.19
C TYR A 17 5.00 19.46 -3.76
N PHE A 18 5.96 19.64 -2.87
CA PHE A 18 5.68 19.95 -1.47
C PHE A 18 6.57 21.08 -0.96
N GLU A 19 5.93 22.10 -0.41
CA GLU A 19 6.58 23.32 0.09
C GLU A 19 6.25 23.53 1.57
N VAL A 20 7.24 23.87 2.39
CA VAL A 20 7.03 24.21 3.81
C VAL A 20 7.15 25.72 4.01
N MET A 21 6.01 26.38 4.23
CA MET A 21 5.95 27.82 4.47
C MET A 21 6.12 28.17 5.95
N GLY A 22 7.34 28.57 6.33
CA GLY A 22 7.70 28.94 7.71
C GLY A 22 8.00 30.41 7.99
N PHE A 23 7.91 31.33 7.01
CA PHE A 23 8.27 32.75 7.20
C PHE A 23 7.05 33.68 7.21
N TRP A 24 7.00 34.58 8.20
CA TRP A 24 5.78 35.22 8.71
C TRP A 24 5.60 36.72 8.43
N THR A 25 6.43 37.35 7.60
CA THR A 25 6.15 38.75 7.23
C THR A 25 5.02 38.78 6.20
N PRO A 26 3.95 39.56 6.39
CA PRO A 26 2.83 39.63 5.46
C PRO A 26 3.25 39.82 4.00
N GLU A 27 4.22 40.69 3.73
CA GLU A 27 4.76 40.94 2.38
C GLU A 27 5.43 39.69 1.76
N TYR A 28 6.05 38.83 2.58
CA TYR A 28 6.63 37.58 2.11
C TYR A 28 5.55 36.55 1.79
N VAL A 29 4.51 36.49 2.64
CA VAL A 29 3.36 35.60 2.44
C VAL A 29 2.61 35.99 1.17
N GLU A 30 2.27 37.27 1.00
CA GLU A 30 1.62 37.79 -0.23
C GLU A 30 2.46 37.50 -1.48
N LYS A 31 3.78 37.71 -1.41
CA LYS A 31 4.67 37.37 -2.52
C LYS A 31 4.68 35.88 -2.84
N LYS A 32 4.72 35.02 -1.82
CA LYS A 32 4.70 33.56 -1.98
C LYS A 32 3.35 33.08 -2.52
N LEU A 33 2.23 33.57 -2.00
CA LEU A 33 0.89 33.30 -2.53
C LEU A 33 0.77 33.73 -4.00
N GLY A 34 1.27 34.92 -4.36
CA GLY A 34 1.32 35.36 -5.75
C GLY A 34 2.21 34.49 -6.65
N GLN A 35 3.25 33.86 -6.07
CA GLN A 35 4.05 32.87 -6.80
C GLN A 35 3.31 31.55 -6.94
N LEU A 36 2.57 31.09 -5.92
CA LEU A 36 1.77 29.86 -5.93
C LEU A 36 0.62 29.95 -6.93
N ALA A 37 -0.12 31.05 -6.92
CA ALA A 37 -1.19 31.34 -7.88
C ALA A 37 -0.71 31.42 -9.34
N SER A 38 0.58 31.68 -9.57
CA SER A 38 1.18 31.69 -10.91
C SER A 38 1.66 30.32 -11.38
N VAL A 39 1.58 29.29 -10.53
CA VAL A 39 1.93 27.92 -10.89
C VAL A 39 0.67 27.23 -11.40
N GLU A 40 0.63 27.00 -12.70
CA GLU A 40 -0.41 26.23 -13.37
C GLU A 40 0.14 24.84 -13.73
N ASP A 41 -0.75 23.88 -13.94
CA ASP A 41 -0.45 22.52 -14.42
C ASP A 41 0.50 21.69 -13.54
N VAL A 42 0.52 21.92 -12.22
CA VAL A 42 1.24 21.05 -11.27
C VAL A 42 0.43 20.79 -10.01
N GLU A 43 0.62 19.60 -9.45
CA GLU A 43 0.10 19.25 -8.14
C GLU A 43 1.02 19.79 -7.05
N LEU A 44 0.46 20.54 -6.09
CA LEU A 44 1.23 21.19 -5.05
C LEU A 44 0.52 21.11 -3.70
N ILE A 45 1.28 20.63 -2.71
CA ILE A 45 0.90 20.61 -1.30
C ILE A 45 1.75 21.65 -0.58
N VAL A 46 1.13 22.49 0.24
CA VAL A 46 1.81 23.53 1.02
C VAL A 46 1.56 23.29 2.50
N ALA A 47 2.62 22.98 3.25
CA ALA A 47 2.54 23.01 4.71
C ALA A 47 2.64 24.46 5.21
N VAL A 48 1.63 24.94 5.93
CA VAL A 48 1.51 26.33 6.38
C VAL A 48 1.50 26.39 7.91
N ASP A 49 2.30 27.32 8.48
CA ASP A 49 2.23 27.57 9.92
C ASP A 49 0.84 28.11 10.30
N GLU A 50 0.17 27.43 11.23
CA GLU A 50 -1.21 27.74 11.63
C GLU A 50 -1.39 29.17 12.14
N SER A 51 -0.32 29.81 12.64
CA SER A 51 -0.35 31.19 13.13
C SER A 51 -0.51 32.23 12.03
N LEU A 52 -0.27 31.86 10.76
CA LEU A 52 -0.38 32.75 9.61
C LEU A 52 -1.83 32.93 9.15
N GLY A 53 -2.70 31.94 9.39
CA GLY A 53 -4.12 32.01 9.03
C GLY A 53 -4.40 32.13 7.53
N VAL A 54 -3.47 31.70 6.66
CA VAL A 54 -3.59 31.81 5.19
C VAL A 54 -3.94 30.50 4.48
N GLY A 55 -4.49 29.52 5.22
CA GLY A 55 -4.82 28.21 4.67
C GLY A 55 -5.93 28.29 3.60
N GLU A 56 -6.95 29.13 3.83
CA GLU A 56 -8.08 29.30 2.92
C GLU A 56 -7.64 29.92 1.58
N GLU A 57 -6.69 30.86 1.59
CA GLU A 57 -6.15 31.48 0.38
C GLU A 57 -5.31 30.51 -0.47
N ILE A 58 -4.71 29.49 0.14
CA ILE A 58 -3.96 28.45 -0.58
C ILE A 58 -4.94 27.47 -1.24
N GLU A 59 -5.95 27.03 -0.49
CA GLU A 59 -7.01 26.14 -1.01
C GLU A 59 -7.84 26.79 -2.11
N ALA A 60 -8.03 28.12 -2.06
CA ALA A 60 -8.74 28.87 -3.10
C ALA A 60 -8.02 28.88 -4.47
N GLU A 61 -6.72 28.62 -4.48
CA GLU A 61 -5.89 28.58 -5.70
C GLU A 61 -5.66 27.14 -6.19
N ASP A 62 -6.54 26.21 -5.79
CA ASP A 62 -6.52 24.77 -6.12
C ASP A 62 -5.28 24.02 -5.57
N HIS A 63 -4.56 24.62 -4.62
CA HIS A 63 -3.44 23.99 -3.91
C HIS A 63 -3.93 23.39 -2.59
N ARG A 64 -3.32 22.29 -2.14
CA ARG A 64 -3.70 21.69 -0.85
C ARG A 64 -2.89 22.27 0.30
N ALA A 65 -3.56 22.82 1.32
CA ALA A 65 -2.91 23.37 2.50
C ALA A 65 -2.88 22.35 3.66
N ILE A 66 -1.72 22.18 4.29
CA ILE A 66 -1.57 21.36 5.51
C ILE A 66 -1.14 22.29 6.66
N PRO A 67 -2.03 22.63 7.60
CA PRO A 67 -1.64 23.44 8.74
C PRO A 67 -0.68 22.67 9.64
N TYR A 68 0.35 23.34 10.16
CA TYR A 68 1.25 22.77 11.15
C TYR A 68 1.57 23.74 12.28
N SER A 69 1.91 23.18 13.45
CA SER A 69 2.37 23.92 14.62
C SER A 69 3.76 23.44 15.01
N SER A 70 4.77 24.30 14.85
CA SER A 70 6.21 24.03 15.09
C SER A 70 6.84 22.96 14.16
N THR A 71 6.16 21.84 13.90
CA THR A 71 6.64 20.74 13.06
C THR A 71 5.53 20.23 12.15
N VAL A 72 5.87 19.96 10.89
CA VAL A 72 4.97 19.27 9.96
C VAL A 72 4.85 17.80 10.36
N ARG A 73 3.62 17.32 10.53
CA ARG A 73 3.36 15.91 10.82
C ARG A 73 3.34 15.11 9.53
N VAL A 74 4.22 14.12 9.43
CA VAL A 74 4.32 13.24 8.25
C VAL A 74 2.97 12.56 7.95
N LYS A 75 2.21 12.17 8.99
CA LYS A 75 0.89 11.57 8.81
C LYS A 75 -0.05 12.48 8.00
N ASP A 76 -0.05 13.78 8.27
CA ASP A 76 -0.99 14.70 7.64
C ASP A 76 -0.61 14.90 6.15
N VAL A 77 0.69 14.83 5.82
CA VAL A 77 1.17 14.79 4.43
C VAL A 77 0.78 13.48 3.74
N VAL A 78 0.97 12.33 4.41
CA VAL A 78 0.61 11.01 3.87
C VAL A 78 -0.89 10.90 3.62
N ASP A 79 -1.73 11.42 4.52
CA ASP A 79 -3.18 11.37 4.37
C ASP A 79 -3.64 12.14 3.11
N VAL A 80 -2.99 13.28 2.79
CA VAL A 80 -3.23 13.99 1.52
C VAL A 80 -2.70 13.21 0.31
N LEU A 81 -1.48 12.66 0.38
CA LEU A 81 -0.90 11.88 -0.71
C LEU A 81 -1.74 10.64 -1.06
N ARG A 82 -2.39 10.03 -0.06
CA ARG A 82 -3.29 8.88 -0.25
C ARG A 82 -4.53 9.19 -1.07
N GLU A 83 -4.99 10.43 -1.07
CA GLU A 83 -6.11 10.82 -1.93
C GLU A 83 -5.70 10.76 -3.41
N TYR A 84 -4.52 11.31 -3.75
CA TYR A 84 -3.97 11.18 -5.10
C TYR A 84 -3.72 9.72 -5.48
N GLU A 85 -3.13 8.93 -4.56
CA GLU A 85 -2.87 7.51 -4.80
C GLU A 85 -4.16 6.73 -5.06
N ALA A 86 -5.26 7.02 -4.35
CA ALA A 86 -6.55 6.37 -4.57
C ALA A 86 -7.10 6.65 -5.97
N ASP A 87 -7.05 7.91 -6.43
CA ASP A 87 -7.50 8.28 -7.77
C ASP A 87 -6.62 7.63 -8.87
N LEU A 88 -5.29 7.62 -8.67
CA LEU A 88 -4.35 6.99 -9.60
C LEU A 88 -4.55 5.47 -9.67
N THR A 89 -4.79 4.83 -8.53
CA THR A 89 -5.05 3.39 -8.43
C THR A 89 -6.36 3.02 -9.13
N ALA A 90 -7.42 3.81 -8.91
CA ALA A 90 -8.70 3.62 -9.58
C ALA A 90 -8.56 3.75 -11.11
N ALA A 91 -7.88 4.79 -11.58
CA ALA A 91 -7.63 5.02 -13.00
C ALA A 91 -6.79 3.90 -13.64
N ALA A 92 -5.72 3.47 -12.97
CA ALA A 92 -4.92 2.33 -13.42
C ALA A 92 -5.75 1.05 -13.50
N GLY A 93 -6.72 0.90 -12.59
CA GLY A 93 -7.63 -0.24 -12.56
C GLY A 93 -8.52 -0.35 -13.81
N ASP A 94 -8.94 0.76 -14.40
CA ASP A 94 -9.83 0.73 -15.58
C ASP A 94 -9.21 0.00 -16.79
N ASP A 95 -7.88 -0.04 -16.87
CA ASP A 95 -7.12 -0.73 -17.92
C ASP A 95 -6.79 -2.19 -17.59
N ILE A 96 -7.10 -2.66 -16.38
CA ILE A 96 -6.83 -4.03 -15.91
C ILE A 96 -8.11 -4.88 -15.93
N PRO A 97 -8.09 -6.08 -16.54
CA PRO A 97 -9.24 -6.98 -16.53
C PRO A 97 -9.71 -7.32 -15.12
N ALA A 98 -11.03 -7.39 -14.91
CA ALA A 98 -11.63 -7.75 -13.62
C ALA A 98 -11.27 -9.17 -13.14
N GLU A 99 -10.95 -10.07 -14.08
CA GLU A 99 -10.45 -11.42 -13.82
C GLU A 99 -9.03 -11.55 -14.36
N LEU A 100 -8.11 -11.96 -13.48
CA LEU A 100 -6.72 -12.25 -13.83
C LEU A 100 -6.44 -13.75 -13.66
N ARG A 101 -5.58 -14.28 -14.53
CA ARG A 101 -5.17 -15.69 -14.54
C ARG A 101 -3.65 -15.76 -14.68
N PRO A 102 -2.91 -15.58 -13.58
CA PRO A 102 -1.47 -15.82 -13.57
C PRO A 102 -1.16 -17.27 -13.95
N ASP A 103 -0.11 -17.51 -14.72
CA ASP A 103 0.25 -18.87 -15.13
C ASP A 103 0.81 -19.69 -13.95
N ALA A 104 1.58 -19.05 -13.07
CA ALA A 104 2.27 -19.68 -11.96
C ALA A 104 1.29 -20.32 -10.95
N ASP A 105 1.66 -21.49 -10.43
CA ASP A 105 0.84 -22.22 -9.45
C ASP A 105 0.80 -21.52 -8.08
N VAL A 106 1.89 -20.81 -7.76
CA VAL A 106 2.08 -19.98 -6.57
C VAL A 106 2.69 -18.66 -7.02
N ILE A 107 2.06 -17.54 -6.67
CA ILE A 107 2.55 -16.20 -7.00
C ILE A 107 2.11 -15.18 -5.93
N GLU A 108 2.95 -14.21 -5.62
CA GLU A 108 2.58 -13.09 -4.74
C GLU A 108 1.78 -12.04 -5.52
N LEU A 109 0.80 -11.39 -4.88
CA LEU A 109 0.02 -10.31 -5.49
C LEU A 109 0.90 -9.16 -5.98
N GLY A 110 2.01 -8.89 -5.26
CA GLY A 110 3.00 -7.90 -5.67
C GLY A 110 3.69 -8.25 -6.99
N ASP A 111 3.93 -9.53 -7.27
CA ASP A 111 4.53 -9.97 -8.54
C ASP A 111 3.52 -9.81 -9.68
N VAL A 112 2.24 -10.15 -9.45
CA VAL A 112 1.16 -9.89 -10.43
C VAL A 112 1.06 -8.39 -10.72
N ALA A 113 1.12 -7.54 -9.69
CA ALA A 113 1.09 -6.10 -9.85
C ALA A 113 2.29 -5.58 -10.65
N ALA A 114 3.48 -6.13 -10.40
CA ALA A 114 4.68 -5.80 -11.14
C ALA A 114 4.60 -6.19 -12.62
N GLU A 115 3.99 -7.33 -12.96
CA GLU A 115 3.73 -7.73 -14.36
C GLU A 115 2.83 -6.73 -15.10
N HIS A 116 1.91 -6.08 -14.38
CA HIS A 116 1.03 -5.05 -14.89
C HIS A 116 1.59 -3.62 -14.75
N GLY A 117 2.71 -3.42 -14.03
CA GLY A 117 3.31 -2.11 -13.78
C GLY A 117 2.48 -1.20 -12.89
N VAL A 118 1.66 -1.76 -12.00
CA VAL A 118 0.71 -1.02 -11.15
C VAL A 118 0.96 -1.26 -9.66
N ALA A 119 0.34 -0.46 -8.80
CA ALA A 119 0.30 -0.72 -7.37
C ALA A 119 -0.43 -2.03 -7.05
N THR A 120 0.00 -2.74 -6.00
CA THR A 120 -0.66 -3.98 -5.54
C THR A 120 -2.14 -3.75 -5.22
N ASP A 121 -2.50 -2.58 -4.68
CA ASP A 121 -3.89 -2.19 -4.42
C ASP A 121 -4.79 -2.27 -5.66
N VAL A 122 -4.26 -2.04 -6.87
CA VAL A 122 -5.01 -2.20 -8.13
C VAL A 122 -5.40 -3.67 -8.36
N ILE A 123 -4.48 -4.57 -8.03
CA ILE A 123 -4.65 -6.02 -8.20
C ILE A 123 -5.52 -6.61 -7.08
N ASP A 124 -5.53 -6.00 -5.90
CA ASP A 124 -6.29 -6.47 -4.73
C ASP A 124 -7.80 -6.55 -4.99
N GLU A 125 -8.32 -5.69 -5.85
CA GLU A 125 -9.74 -5.65 -6.22
C GLU A 125 -10.11 -6.64 -7.34
N ARG A 126 -9.13 -7.39 -7.87
CA ARG A 126 -9.33 -8.33 -8.97
C ARG A 126 -9.66 -9.72 -8.46
N THR A 127 -10.29 -10.50 -9.33
CA THR A 127 -10.66 -11.89 -9.06
C THR A 127 -9.72 -12.84 -9.77
N PHE A 128 -9.44 -13.99 -9.14
CA PHE A 128 -8.48 -14.99 -9.62
C PHE A 128 -9.17 -16.34 -9.69
N PRO A 129 -9.84 -16.69 -10.81
CA PRO A 129 -10.69 -17.88 -10.87
C PRO A 129 -9.96 -19.21 -10.69
N GLU A 130 -8.65 -19.23 -10.89
CA GLU A 130 -7.82 -20.44 -10.82
C GLU A 130 -7.01 -20.55 -9.51
N HIS A 131 -7.07 -19.53 -8.66
CA HIS A 131 -6.28 -19.44 -7.44
C HIS A 131 -7.16 -19.14 -6.23
N THR A 132 -6.77 -19.69 -5.09
CA THR A 132 -7.26 -19.27 -3.79
C THR A 132 -6.34 -18.16 -3.28
N ARG A 133 -6.93 -17.05 -2.84
CA ARG A 133 -6.19 -15.96 -2.19
C ARG A 133 -5.88 -16.34 -0.74
N VAL A 134 -4.60 -16.38 -0.39
CA VAL A 134 -4.07 -16.72 0.92
C VAL A 134 -3.14 -15.60 1.39
N GLY A 135 -3.68 -14.64 2.13
CA GLY A 135 -2.94 -13.43 2.49
C GLY A 135 -2.55 -12.62 1.26
N GLN A 136 -1.24 -12.45 1.05
CA GLN A 136 -0.64 -11.80 -0.13
C GLN A 136 -0.37 -12.78 -1.29
N TRP A 137 -0.68 -14.07 -1.13
CA TRP A 137 -0.38 -15.11 -2.11
C TRP A 137 -1.63 -15.54 -2.88
N LEU A 138 -1.43 -15.90 -4.14
CA LEU A 138 -2.36 -16.64 -4.98
C LEU A 138 -1.81 -18.05 -5.16
N ILE A 139 -2.57 -19.04 -4.72
CA ILE A 139 -2.16 -20.45 -4.72
C ILE A 139 -3.24 -21.28 -5.40
N ARG A 140 -2.87 -22.09 -6.40
CA ARG A 140 -3.82 -23.01 -7.03
C ARG A 140 -4.41 -23.99 -6.01
N PRO A 141 -5.71 -24.33 -6.08
CA PRO A 141 -6.33 -25.28 -5.16
C PRO A 141 -5.63 -26.64 -5.07
N ASP A 142 -5.07 -27.14 -6.18
CA ASP A 142 -4.34 -28.40 -6.21
C ASP A 142 -3.06 -28.33 -5.35
N VAL A 143 -2.34 -27.20 -5.39
CA VAL A 143 -1.15 -26.98 -4.54
C VAL A 143 -1.52 -26.90 -3.07
N LEU A 144 -2.63 -26.23 -2.72
CA LEU A 144 -3.11 -26.22 -1.32
C LEU A 144 -3.46 -27.63 -0.82
N THR A 145 -4.01 -28.47 -1.70
CA THR A 145 -4.33 -29.87 -1.38
C THR A 145 -3.06 -30.70 -1.19
N GLU A 146 -2.04 -30.47 -2.01
CA GLU A 146 -0.72 -31.11 -1.86
C GLU A 146 -0.09 -30.72 -0.52
N ILE A 147 -0.04 -29.43 -0.19
CA ILE A 147 0.45 -28.93 1.10
C ILE A 147 -0.33 -29.55 2.26
N GLU A 148 -1.66 -29.53 2.23
CA GLU A 148 -2.50 -30.13 3.29
C GLU A 148 -2.17 -31.61 3.51
N SER A 149 -1.91 -32.37 2.43
CA SER A 149 -1.62 -33.80 2.50
C SER A 149 -0.27 -34.13 3.15
N GLU A 150 0.65 -33.17 3.20
CA GLU A 150 1.96 -33.30 3.85
C GLU A 150 1.95 -32.87 5.32
N LEU A 151 0.86 -32.25 5.78
CA LEU A 151 0.71 -31.75 7.14
C LEU A 151 -0.15 -32.70 7.98
N ALA A 152 0.20 -32.81 9.26
CA ALA A 152 -0.56 -33.55 10.25
C ALA A 152 -0.73 -32.76 11.56
N VAL A 153 -1.83 -33.06 12.26
CA VAL A 153 -2.04 -32.57 13.64
C VAL A 153 -0.92 -33.07 14.54
N GLY A 154 -0.31 -32.15 15.28
CA GLY A 154 0.83 -32.41 16.16
C GLY A 154 2.19 -32.16 15.51
N ASP A 155 2.27 -31.89 14.21
CA ASP A 155 3.52 -31.48 13.56
C ASP A 155 4.03 -30.16 14.14
N GLY A 156 5.36 -29.99 14.12
CA GLY A 156 5.99 -28.75 14.56
C GLY A 156 5.73 -27.62 13.57
N PHE A 157 5.53 -26.39 14.06
CA PHE A 157 5.37 -25.21 13.21
C PHE A 157 6.57 -25.02 12.28
N ASP A 158 7.80 -25.18 12.77
CA ASP A 158 9.02 -25.07 11.96
C ASP A 158 9.08 -26.13 10.82
N GLU A 159 8.51 -27.32 11.06
CA GLU A 159 8.41 -28.38 10.05
C GLU A 159 7.37 -28.02 8.99
N ALA A 160 6.22 -27.51 9.42
CA ALA A 160 5.20 -26.98 8.51
C ALA A 160 5.70 -25.79 7.68
N GLU A 161 6.46 -24.87 8.30
CA GLU A 161 7.12 -23.76 7.60
C GLU A 161 8.09 -24.28 6.53
N ALA A 162 8.88 -25.31 6.85
CA ALA A 162 9.79 -25.91 5.89
C ALA A 162 9.02 -26.49 4.70
N ILE A 163 7.97 -27.28 4.93
CA ILE A 163 7.12 -27.85 3.87
C ILE A 163 6.53 -26.75 2.99
N ILE A 164 5.90 -25.74 3.58
CA ILE A 164 5.25 -24.64 2.83
C ILE A 164 6.27 -23.84 2.01
N SER A 165 7.48 -23.65 2.53
CA SER A 165 8.54 -22.94 1.83
C SER A 165 9.05 -23.66 0.58
N GLU A 166 8.90 -24.99 0.50
CA GLU A 166 9.26 -25.76 -0.71
C GLU A 166 8.36 -25.41 -1.90
N TYR A 167 7.13 -24.95 -1.63
CA TYR A 167 6.18 -24.44 -2.62
C TYR A 167 6.38 -22.94 -2.91
N GLY A 168 7.38 -22.31 -2.30
CA GLY A 168 7.74 -20.91 -2.54
C GLY A 168 6.96 -19.89 -1.72
N VAL A 169 6.16 -20.30 -0.73
CA VAL A 169 5.36 -19.40 0.11
C VAL A 169 6.10 -19.12 1.42
N THR A 170 6.21 -17.84 1.81
CA THR A 170 6.87 -17.44 3.06
C THR A 170 5.89 -17.19 4.22
N ASP A 171 4.59 -17.02 3.94
CA ASP A 171 3.57 -16.82 4.97
C ASP A 171 2.89 -18.15 5.34
N ALA A 172 3.60 -18.99 6.08
CA ALA A 172 3.09 -20.27 6.53
C ALA A 172 1.83 -20.14 7.38
N GLY A 173 1.71 -19.09 8.18
CA GLY A 173 0.53 -18.84 9.01
C GLY A 173 -0.75 -18.68 8.19
N ALA A 174 -0.69 -17.91 7.09
CA ALA A 174 -1.82 -17.75 6.18
C ALA A 174 -2.18 -19.07 5.48
N VAL A 175 -1.19 -19.84 5.01
CA VAL A 175 -1.40 -21.14 4.36
C VAL A 175 -2.04 -22.14 5.33
N LEU A 176 -1.48 -22.30 6.53
CA LEU A 176 -2.03 -23.18 7.57
C LEU A 176 -3.49 -22.82 7.87
N SER A 177 -3.78 -21.52 8.01
CA SER A 177 -5.14 -21.03 8.20
C SER A 177 -6.07 -21.41 7.03
N ALA A 178 -5.58 -21.37 5.79
CA ALA A 178 -6.35 -21.71 4.60
C ALA A 178 -6.61 -23.22 4.47
N VAL A 179 -5.67 -24.07 4.88
CA VAL A 179 -5.80 -25.53 4.87
C VAL A 179 -6.36 -26.12 6.18
N GLY A 180 -6.98 -25.30 7.03
CA GLY A 180 -7.74 -25.79 8.18
C GLY A 180 -6.92 -26.08 9.45
N TYR A 181 -5.70 -25.54 9.54
CA TYR A 181 -4.85 -25.66 10.72
C TYR A 181 -4.69 -24.32 11.48
N ARG A 182 -4.32 -24.44 12.76
CA ARG A 182 -3.86 -23.33 13.60
C ARG A 182 -2.64 -23.76 14.39
N VAL A 183 -1.82 -22.78 14.80
CA VAL A 183 -0.64 -23.05 15.62
C VAL A 183 -0.99 -22.92 17.10
N ALA A 184 -0.81 -24.00 17.86
CA ALA A 184 -0.85 -24.01 19.32
C ALA A 184 0.55 -23.72 19.87
N TRP A 185 0.71 -22.56 20.51
CA TRP A 185 1.99 -22.09 21.05
C TRP A 185 2.22 -22.58 22.48
N ASP A 186 3.26 -23.40 22.69
CA ASP A 186 3.64 -23.93 24.01
C ASP A 186 4.85 -23.19 24.62
N GLY A 187 4.88 -21.86 24.47
CA GLY A 187 5.95 -21.02 25.01
C GLY A 187 7.18 -20.99 24.09
N LEU A 188 8.37 -21.32 24.62
CA LEU A 188 9.65 -21.19 23.90
C LEU A 188 10.04 -22.43 23.08
N SER A 189 9.28 -23.51 23.16
CA SER A 189 9.53 -24.78 22.45
C SER A 189 9.03 -24.78 21.01
N GLY A 190 8.51 -23.66 20.51
CA GLY A 190 7.83 -23.56 19.22
C GLY A 190 6.32 -23.78 19.35
N GLY A 191 5.64 -23.85 18.20
CA GLY A 191 4.22 -24.17 18.10
C GLY A 191 4.00 -25.54 17.47
N THR A 192 2.84 -26.14 17.73
CA THR A 192 2.39 -27.38 17.05
C THR A 192 1.10 -27.14 16.30
N LEU A 193 0.86 -27.94 15.25
CA LEU A 193 -0.37 -27.83 14.47
C LEU A 193 -1.56 -28.47 15.19
N GLU A 194 -2.67 -27.75 15.22
CA GLU A 194 -3.98 -28.24 15.64
C GLU A 194 -5.01 -27.97 14.54
N GLU A 195 -6.06 -28.79 14.47
CA GLU A 195 -7.22 -28.48 13.62
C GLU A 195 -7.82 -27.14 14.04
N ARG A 196 -8.18 -26.36 13.04
CA ARG A 196 -8.90 -25.11 13.22
C ARG A 196 -10.39 -25.44 13.40
N SER A 197 -10.89 -25.25 14.62
CA SER A 197 -12.33 -25.33 14.89
C SER A 197 -13.04 -24.06 14.38
N ASP A 198 -14.19 -24.21 13.72
CA ASP A 198 -15.08 -23.12 13.32
C ASP A 198 -15.58 -22.26 14.49
#